data_AF-A0A520HJ28-F1
#
_entry.id   AF-A0A520HJ28-F1
#
_cell.length_a   1.000
_cell.length_b   1.000
_cell.length_c   1.000
_cell.angle_alpha   90.00
_cell.angle_beta   90.00
_cell.angle_gamma   90.00
#
_symmetry.space_group_name_H-M   'P 1'
#
loop_
_entity.id
_entity.type
_entity.pdbx_description
1 polymer ?
#
loop_
_entity_poly.entity_id
_entity_poly.type
_entity_poly.pdbx_seq_one_letter_code
_entity_poly.pdbx_strand_id
1 'polypeptide(L)'
;NGRRADVIALCGAGRLTIVEIKSSVADFRADRKWPGYRDFCDRFFFAIPDTVPESLIPDECGLIVADAFGGLVIREAPEHPLSGPRRKAVTLRFAHSAARVLHSLADPGAIRDGAL
;
A
#
# COMPACT_ATOMS: atom_id res chain seq x y z
N ASN A 1 11.84 -4.92 -8.16
CA ASN A 1 11.06 -5.83 -9.02
C ASN A 1 10.09 -5.09 -9.94
N GLY A 2 10.22 -3.77 -10.15
CA GLY A 2 9.34 -3.00 -11.05
C GLY A 2 7.88 -2.90 -10.60
N ARG A 3 7.57 -3.23 -9.34
CA ARG A 3 6.21 -3.16 -8.81
C ARG A 3 5.95 -1.83 -8.10
N ARG A 4 4.69 -1.41 -8.09
CA ARG A 4 4.19 -0.22 -7.41
C ARG A 4 3.01 -0.63 -6.55
N ALA A 5 3.08 -0.33 -5.25
CA ALA A 5 1.94 -0.49 -4.37
C ALA A 5 1.01 0.73 -4.53
N ASP A 6 -0.30 0.55 -4.35
CA ASP A 6 -1.25 1.65 -4.38
C ASP A 6 -1.04 2.59 -3.20
N VAL A 7 -1.00 2.04 -1.98
CA VAL A 7 -0.71 2.77 -0.75
C VAL A 7 0.33 2.02 0.08
N ILE A 8 1.25 2.78 0.66
CA ILE A 8 2.18 2.30 1.67
C ILE A 8 2.15 3.24 2.88
N ALA A 9 2.10 2.68 4.08
CA ALA A 9 2.10 3.40 5.34
C ALA A 9 3.29 2.99 6.22
N LEU A 10 3.83 3.96 6.96
CA LEU A 10 4.88 3.77 7.94
C LEU A 10 4.36 4.25 9.30
N CYS A 11 4.32 3.37 10.30
CA CYS A 11 3.92 3.75 11.66
C CYS A 11 5.11 4.14 12.54
N GLY A 12 4.86 4.74 13.70
CA GLY A 12 5.91 5.20 14.63
C GLY A 12 6.85 4.10 15.16
N ALA A 13 6.43 2.83 15.11
CA ALA A 13 7.26 1.68 15.45
C ALA A 13 8.13 1.18 14.27
N GLY A 14 8.13 1.87 13.13
CA GLY A 14 8.89 1.46 11.94
C GLY A 14 8.30 0.26 11.20
N ARG A 15 7.01 -0.08 11.43
CA ARG A 15 6.30 -1.11 10.67
C ARG A 15 5.72 -0.52 9.39
N LEU A 16 5.85 -1.27 8.31
CA LEU A 16 5.39 -0.93 6.97
C LEU A 16 4.12 -1.70 6.66
N THR A 17 3.11 -1.01 6.15
CA THR A 17 1.85 -1.62 5.70
C THR A 17 1.61 -1.28 4.25
N ILE A 18 1.27 -2.28 3.44
CA ILE A 18 0.80 -2.05 2.06
C ILE A 18 -0.71 -2.27 2.03
N VAL A 19 -1.40 -1.39 1.31
CA VAL A 19 -2.83 -1.52 1.01
C VAL A 19 -2.98 -1.48 -0.52
N GLU A 20 -3.54 -2.53 -1.09
CA GLU A 20 -3.92 -2.58 -2.52
C GLU A 20 -5.42 -2.27 -2.65
N ILE A 21 -5.76 -1.29 -3.47
CA ILE A 21 -7.14 -0.85 -3.66
C ILE A 21 -7.72 -1.65 -4.82
N LYS A 22 -8.84 -2.34 -4.60
CA LYS A 22 -9.57 -3.07 -5.64
C LYS A 22 -10.96 -2.49 -5.80
N SER A 23 -11.14 -1.75 -6.87
CA SER A 23 -12.37 -1.01 -7.19
C SER A 23 -13.51 -1.92 -7.66
N SER A 24 -13.22 -3.16 -8.03
CA SER A 24 -14.20 -4.13 -8.53
C SER A 24 -13.71 -5.57 -8.39
N VAL A 25 -14.63 -6.52 -8.58
CA VAL A 25 -14.30 -7.95 -8.67
C VAL A 25 -13.31 -8.23 -9.81
N ALA A 26 -13.42 -7.52 -10.94
CA ALA A 26 -12.52 -7.69 -12.08
C ALA A 26 -11.09 -7.22 -11.75
N ASP A 27 -10.97 -6.09 -11.05
CA ASP A 27 -9.70 -5.53 -10.58
C ASP A 27 -8.97 -6.51 -9.64
N PHE A 28 -9.69 -7.05 -8.65
CA PHE A 28 -9.17 -8.08 -7.76
C PHE A 28 -8.68 -9.33 -8.53
N ARG A 29 -9.48 -9.85 -9.47
CA ARG A 29 -9.13 -11.04 -10.26
C ARG A 29 -7.94 -10.83 -11.21
N ALA A 30 -7.72 -9.59 -11.65
CA ALA A 30 -6.60 -9.24 -12.52
C ALA A 30 -5.28 -9.17 -11.75
N ASP A 31 -5.32 -8.79 -10.47
CA ASP A 31 -4.13 -8.71 -9.64
C ASP A 31 -3.66 -10.08 -9.14
N ARG A 32 -2.98 -10.85 -10.00
CA ARG A 32 -2.43 -12.17 -9.61
C ARG A 32 -1.08 -12.10 -8.90
N LYS A 33 -0.51 -10.90 -8.78
CA LYS A 33 0.87 -10.67 -8.34
C LYS A 33 0.93 -10.12 -6.92
N TRP A 34 -0.23 -9.83 -6.33
CA TRP A 34 -0.38 -9.34 -4.97
C TRP A 34 0.42 -10.11 -3.91
N PRO A 35 0.57 -11.46 -3.93
CA PRO A 35 1.27 -12.16 -2.84
C PRO A 35 2.71 -11.69 -2.66
N GLY A 36 3.38 -11.30 -3.76
CA GLY A 36 4.75 -10.81 -3.69
C GLY A 36 4.90 -9.38 -3.13
N TYR A 37 3.82 -8.67 -2.80
CA TYR A 37 3.91 -7.43 -2.03
C TYR A 37 4.22 -7.68 -0.53
N ARG A 38 3.94 -8.87 -0.02
CA ARG A 38 4.28 -9.29 1.36
C ARG A 38 5.78 -9.23 1.63
N ASP A 39 6.62 -9.39 0.61
CA ASP A 39 8.07 -9.24 0.74
C ASP A 39 8.52 -7.79 1.03
N PHE A 40 7.60 -6.82 1.04
CA PHE A 40 7.88 -5.39 1.17
C PHE A 40 7.07 -4.69 2.27
N CYS A 41 6.28 -5.42 3.06
CA CYS A 41 5.53 -4.90 4.20
C CYS A 41 5.52 -5.91 5.36
N ASP A 42 5.17 -5.44 6.55
CA ASP A 42 4.90 -6.29 7.71
C ASP A 42 3.44 -6.74 7.78
N ARG A 43 2.56 -5.98 7.11
CA ARG A 43 1.12 -6.20 7.03
C ARG A 43 0.63 -5.83 5.64
N PHE A 44 -0.26 -6.66 5.10
CA PHE A 44 -0.83 -6.48 3.78
C PHE A 44 -2.36 -6.46 3.87
N PHE A 45 -2.97 -5.42 3.33
CA PHE A 45 -4.41 -5.25 3.25
C PHE A 45 -4.88 -5.15 1.81
N PHE A 46 -6.10 -5.62 1.56
CA PHE A 46 -6.90 -5.10 0.47
C PHE A 46 -7.84 -4.01 1.02
N ALA A 47 -8.07 -2.98 0.21
CA ALA A 47 -9.18 -2.04 0.40
C ALA A 47 -10.18 -2.21 -0.74
N ILE A 48 -11.45 -2.42 -0.42
CA ILE A 48 -12.52 -2.66 -1.39
C ILE A 48 -13.75 -1.78 -1.10
N PRO A 49 -14.57 -1.44 -2.10
CA PRO A 49 -15.88 -0.87 -1.86
C PRO A 49 -16.86 -1.94 -1.35
N ASP A 50 -17.96 -1.50 -0.73
CA ASP A 50 -19.05 -2.35 -0.24
C ASP A 50 -19.72 -3.22 -1.34
N THR A 51 -19.59 -2.80 -2.60
CA THR A 51 -20.06 -3.53 -3.78
C THR A 51 -19.22 -4.76 -4.15
N VAL A 52 -18.02 -4.92 -3.58
CA VAL A 52 -17.17 -6.10 -3.78
C VAL A 52 -17.39 -7.07 -2.61
N PRO A 53 -17.76 -8.33 -2.87
CA PRO A 53 -17.95 -9.31 -1.81
C PRO A 53 -16.67 -9.58 -1.02
N GLU A 54 -16.73 -9.41 0.30
CA GLU A 54 -15.61 -9.66 1.22
C GLU A 54 -15.08 -11.10 1.12
N SER A 55 -15.96 -12.07 0.84
CA SER A 55 -15.63 -13.49 0.68
C SER A 55 -14.70 -13.79 -0.50
N LEU A 56 -14.49 -12.83 -1.41
CA LEU A 56 -13.47 -12.95 -2.46
C LEU A 56 -12.06 -12.72 -1.92
N ILE A 57 -11.92 -12.00 -0.80
CA ILE A 57 -10.62 -11.58 -0.29
C ILE A 57 -10.02 -12.68 0.59
N PRO A 58 -8.81 -13.18 0.29
CA PRO A 58 -8.19 -14.26 1.05
C PRO A 58 -8.03 -13.93 2.54
N ASP A 59 -8.32 -14.90 3.41
CA ASP A 59 -8.33 -14.73 4.87
C ASP A 59 -6.94 -14.41 5.44
N GLU A 60 -5.88 -14.77 4.74
CA GLU A 60 -4.51 -14.39 5.11
C GLU A 60 -4.23 -12.89 4.95
N CYS A 61 -5.13 -12.13 4.31
CA CYS A 61 -5.01 -10.68 4.10
C CYS A 61 -5.89 -9.91 5.08
N GLY A 62 -5.41 -8.74 5.50
CA GLY A 62 -6.30 -7.77 6.13
C GLY A 62 -7.28 -7.20 5.10
N LEU A 63 -8.41 -6.70 5.60
CA LEU A 63 -9.47 -6.16 4.77
C LEU A 63 -9.97 -4.83 5.32
N ILE A 64 -10.01 -3.84 4.44
CA ILE A 64 -10.61 -2.53 4.65
C ILE A 64 -11.79 -2.40 3.70
N VAL A 65 -12.96 -2.04 4.22
CA VAL A 65 -14.07 -1.55 3.39
C VAL A 65 -13.98 -0.03 3.36
N ALA A 66 -13.89 0.55 2.17
CA ALA A 66 -13.62 1.97 1.99
C ALA A 66 -14.41 2.58 0.85
N ASP A 67 -14.70 3.88 0.97
CA ASP A 67 -15.29 4.72 -0.05
C ASP A 67 -14.44 5.99 -0.26
N ALA A 68 -15.00 7.01 -0.91
CA ALA A 68 -14.29 8.27 -1.16
C ALA A 68 -14.08 9.13 0.11
N PHE A 69 -14.77 8.83 1.20
CA PHE A 69 -14.77 9.62 2.44
C PHE A 69 -13.94 8.98 3.54
N GLY A 70 -13.85 7.65 3.58
CA GLY A 70 -13.08 6.95 4.60
C GLY A 70 -13.00 5.45 4.38
N GLY A 71 -12.54 4.75 5.42
CA GLY A 71 -12.48 3.30 5.41
C GLY A 71 -12.47 2.71 6.82
N LEU A 72 -12.98 1.49 6.92
CA LEU A 72 -13.05 0.70 8.15
C LEU A 72 -12.26 -0.59 7.97
N VAL A 73 -11.33 -0.84 8.88
CA VAL A 73 -10.68 -2.15 8.98
C VAL A 73 -11.69 -3.13 9.55
N ILE A 74 -12.16 -4.07 8.74
CA ILE A 74 -13.12 -5.12 9.15
C ILE A 74 -12.43 -6.46 9.42
N ARG A 75 -11.21 -6.64 8.92
CA ARG A 75 -10.34 -7.78 9.24
C ARG A 75 -8.90 -7.30 9.38
N GLU A 76 -8.30 -7.55 10.54
CA GLU A 76 -6.89 -7.24 10.78
C GLU A 76 -5.97 -8.12 9.91
N ALA A 77 -4.86 -7.53 9.44
CA ALA A 77 -3.86 -8.26 8.68
C ALA A 77 -2.94 -9.07 9.61
N PRO A 78 -2.70 -10.37 9.33
CA PRO A 78 -1.66 -11.13 9.99
C PRO A 78 -0.28 -10.48 9.81
N GLU A 79 0.50 -10.43 10.90
CA GLU A 79 1.86 -9.89 10.84
C GLU A 79 2.83 -10.89 10.20
N HIS A 80 3.71 -10.39 9.34
CA HIS A 80 4.81 -11.12 8.74
C HIS A 80 6.04 -10.20 8.66
N PRO A 81 6.80 -10.08 9.76
CA PRO A 81 7.80 -9.02 9.88
C PRO A 81 8.89 -9.08 8.81
N LEU A 82 9.23 -7.93 8.24
CA LEU A 82 10.35 -7.80 7.32
C LEU A 82 11.69 -8.01 8.04
N SER A 83 12.63 -8.62 7.31
CA SER A 83 14.04 -8.64 7.73
C SER A 83 14.59 -7.22 7.84
N GLY A 84 15.55 -7.01 8.75
CA GLY A 84 16.18 -5.71 8.97
C GLY A 84 16.69 -5.03 7.69
N PRO A 85 17.46 -5.71 6.82
CA PRO A 85 17.91 -5.13 5.56
C PRO A 85 16.77 -4.71 4.63
N ARG A 86 15.71 -5.52 4.52
CA ARG A 86 14.55 -5.21 3.68
C ARG A 86 13.79 -4.00 4.22
N ARG A 87 13.54 -3.98 5.53
CA ARG A 87 12.89 -2.84 6.23
C ARG A 87 13.65 -1.55 5.97
N LYS A 88 14.97 -1.53 6.15
CA LYS A 88 15.81 -0.36 5.88
C LYS A 88 15.66 0.12 4.44
N ALA A 89 15.75 -0.80 3.47
CA ALA A 89 15.65 -0.47 2.05
C ALA A 89 14.27 0.13 1.69
N VAL A 90 13.16 -0.44 2.17
CA VAL A 90 11.81 0.05 1.90
C VAL A 90 11.57 1.39 2.60
N THR A 91 12.01 1.55 3.85
CA THR A 91 11.86 2.80 4.63
C THR A 91 12.58 3.97 3.95
N LEU A 92 13.81 3.76 3.46
CA LEU A 92 14.55 4.80 2.73
C LEU A 92 13.82 5.21 1.45
N ARG A 93 13.28 4.24 0.69
CA ARG A 93 12.49 4.53 -0.51
C ARG A 93 11.21 5.30 -0.19
N PHE A 94 10.50 4.89 0.86
CA PHE A 94 9.32 5.61 1.36
C PHE A 94 9.67 7.07 1.69
N ALA A 95 10.75 7.30 2.46
CA ALA A 95 11.19 8.64 2.83
C ALA A 95 11.56 9.50 1.62
N HIS A 96 12.31 8.95 0.65
CA HIS A 96 12.64 9.66 -0.59
C HIS A 96 11.40 10.01 -1.41
N SER A 97 10.46 9.07 -1.58
CA SER A 97 9.21 9.31 -2.30
C SER A 97 8.36 10.39 -1.60
N ALA A 98 8.18 10.30 -0.29
CA ALA A 98 7.41 11.27 0.49
C ALA A 98 8.05 12.67 0.46
N ALA A 99 9.37 12.77 0.63
CA ALA A 99 10.10 14.03 0.56
C ALA A 99 10.00 14.68 -0.83
N ARG A 100 10.06 13.89 -1.91
CA ARG A 100 9.89 14.40 -3.28
C ARG A 100 8.49 14.97 -3.50
N VAL A 101 7.46 14.26 -3.09
CA VAL A 101 6.07 14.74 -3.20
C VAL A 101 5.88 16.01 -2.38
N LEU A 102 6.34 16.02 -1.13
CA LEU A 102 6.25 17.21 -0.28
C LEU A 102 6.99 18.40 -0.89
N HIS A 103 8.20 18.19 -1.41
CA HIS A 103 8.98 19.25 -2.05
C HIS A 103 8.27 19.78 -3.31
N SER A 104 7.68 18.90 -4.14
CA SER A 104 6.92 19.33 -5.32
C SER A 104 5.71 20.20 -4.99
N LEU A 105 5.09 19.97 -3.84
CA LEU A 105 3.96 20.76 -3.36
C LEU A 105 4.41 22.09 -2.75
N ALA A 106 5.53 22.07 -2.03
CA ALA A 106 6.09 23.26 -1.37
C ALA A 106 6.76 24.23 -2.36
N ASP A 107 7.37 23.71 -3.43
CA ASP A 107 8.03 24.49 -4.47
C ASP A 107 7.76 23.91 -5.86
N PRO A 108 6.59 24.21 -6.45
CA PRO A 108 6.21 23.71 -7.77
C PRO A 108 7.15 24.16 -8.90
N GLY A 109 7.89 25.26 -8.72
CA GLY A 109 8.80 25.82 -9.73
C GLY A 109 10.20 25.22 -9.72
N ALA A 110 10.60 24.54 -8.64
CA ALA A 110 11.91 23.88 -8.54
C ALA A 110 12.01 22.58 -9.36
N ILE A 111 10.88 21.98 -9.73
CA ILE A 111 10.84 20.75 -10.54
C ILE A 111 10.75 21.14 -12.00
N ARG A 112 11.80 20.85 -12.79
CA ARG A 112 11.76 21.04 -14.26
C ARG A 112 10.63 20.21 -14.86
N ASP A 113 9.86 20.81 -15.76
CA ASP A 113 8.79 20.13 -16.51
C ASP A 113 9.28 18.79 -17.10
N GLY A 114 8.54 17.70 -16.82
CA GLY A 114 8.81 16.37 -17.37
C GLY A 114 9.67 15.43 -16.50
N ALA A 115 9.97 15.77 -15.25
CA ALA A 115 10.78 14.93 -14.34
C ALA A 115 9.98 14.03 -13.36
N LEU A 116 8.76 13.62 -13.74
CA LEU A 116 7.90 12.70 -12.96
C LEU A 116 8.01 11.25 -13.43
#